data_AF-A0A916XU74-F1
#
_entry.id   AF-A0A916XU74-F1
#
_cell.length_a   1.000
_cell.length_b   1.000
_cell.length_c   1.000
_cell.angle_alpha   90.00
_cell.angle_beta   90.00
_cell.angle_gamma   90.00
#
_symmetry.space_group_name_H-M   'P 1'
#
loop_
_entity.id
_entity.type
_entity.pdbx_description
1 polymer ?
#
loop_
_entity_poly.entity_id
_entity_poly.type
_entity_poly.pdbx_seq_one_letter_code
_entity_poly.pdbx_strand_id
1 'polypeptide(L)'
;MDETGSDALEAALRAAVARHRRQLQREADQRTEAFERRFLLARLGFPPCDLDAAAAVPAAAALPPELRRRIEQRLTTEAERLLRLARAGSARYDLNRHIAVHRSLGWLQGRPPQRHDRPGDDRQPGRAVNAQFRRPGRPRRRTPRSGPGEHAAS
;
A
#
# COMPACT_ATOMS: atom_id res chain seq x y z
N MET A 1 -15.57 48.03 -24.22
CA MET A 1 -15.93 46.62 -24.47
C MET A 1 -14.68 45.80 -24.24
N ASP A 2 -14.27 45.64 -22.98
CA ASP A 2 -12.98 45.03 -22.62
C ASP A 2 -13.11 43.90 -21.58
N GLU A 3 -14.33 43.61 -21.11
CA GLU A 3 -14.59 42.56 -20.11
C GLU A 3 -14.31 41.15 -20.66
N THR A 4 -14.59 40.91 -21.94
CA THR A 4 -14.37 39.60 -22.59
C THR A 4 -12.89 39.21 -22.70
N GLY A 5 -11.99 40.19 -22.84
CA GLY A 5 -10.54 39.94 -22.88
C GLY A 5 -9.97 39.59 -21.50
N SER A 6 -10.48 40.25 -20.46
CA SER A 6 -10.11 39.98 -19.06
C SER A 6 -10.57 38.58 -18.63
N ASP A 7 -11.81 38.20 -18.95
CA ASP A 7 -12.37 36.89 -18.59
C ASP A 7 -11.64 35.72 -19.29
N ALA A 8 -11.28 35.89 -20.56
CA ALA A 8 -10.53 34.88 -21.31
C ALA A 8 -9.13 34.66 -20.72
N LEU A 9 -8.45 35.74 -20.33
CA LEU A 9 -7.15 35.68 -19.66
C LEU A 9 -7.26 35.00 -18.29
N GLU A 10 -8.28 35.34 -17.49
CA GLU A 10 -8.49 34.73 -16.19
C GLU A 10 -8.76 33.23 -16.30
N ALA A 11 -9.59 32.81 -17.26
CA ALA A 11 -9.86 31.41 -17.55
C ALA A 11 -8.58 30.65 -17.99
N ALA A 12 -7.77 31.26 -18.85
CA ALA A 12 -6.50 30.70 -19.29
C ALA A 12 -5.51 30.54 -18.13
N LEU A 13 -5.43 31.53 -17.23
CA LEU A 13 -4.60 31.48 -16.04
C LEU A 13 -5.06 30.38 -15.07
N ARG A 14 -6.36 30.28 -14.79
CA ARG A 14 -6.93 29.19 -13.95
C ARG A 14 -6.61 27.81 -14.54
N ALA A 15 -6.74 27.65 -15.85
CA ALA A 15 -6.39 26.41 -16.54
C ALA A 15 -4.89 26.09 -16.44
N ALA A 16 -4.02 27.09 -16.60
CA ALA A 16 -2.57 26.94 -16.47
C ALA A 16 -2.16 26.53 -15.05
N VAL A 17 -2.69 27.19 -14.03
CA VAL A 17 -2.47 26.85 -12.61
C VAL A 17 -2.95 25.44 -12.30
N ALA A 18 -4.13 25.05 -12.79
CA ALA A 18 -4.65 23.69 -12.62
C ALA A 18 -3.77 22.63 -13.29
N ARG A 19 -3.23 22.91 -14.49
CA ARG A 19 -2.25 22.03 -15.14
C ARG A 19 -0.97 21.90 -14.32
N HIS A 20 -0.43 23.02 -13.85
CA HIS A 20 0.80 23.04 -13.06
C HIS A 20 0.64 22.28 -11.73
N ARG A 21 -0.47 22.48 -11.01
CA ARG A 21 -0.80 21.71 -9.81
C ARG A 21 -0.87 20.21 -10.06
N ARG A 22 -1.53 19.79 -11.16
CA ARG A 22 -1.59 18.38 -11.55
C ARG A 22 -0.22 17.80 -11.90
N GLN A 23 0.67 18.60 -12.48
CA GLN A 23 2.03 18.18 -12.76
C GLN A 23 2.82 17.96 -11.45
N LEU A 24 2.82 18.95 -10.55
CA LEU A 24 3.49 18.82 -9.25
C LEU A 24 2.97 17.62 -8.45
N GLN A 25 1.66 17.39 -8.45
CA GLN A 25 1.08 16.23 -7.78
C GLN A 25 1.57 14.92 -8.40
N ARG A 26 1.61 14.81 -9.73
CA ARG A 26 2.14 13.61 -10.41
C ARG A 26 3.59 13.35 -10.05
N GLU A 27 4.43 14.38 -10.00
CA GLU A 27 5.84 14.24 -9.62
C GLU A 27 5.99 13.79 -8.16
N ALA A 28 5.17 14.32 -7.25
CA ALA A 28 5.15 13.90 -5.85
C ALA A 28 4.66 12.45 -5.69
N ASP A 29 3.62 12.06 -6.42
CA ASP A 29 3.08 10.69 -6.43
C ASP A 29 4.14 9.70 -6.93
N GLN A 30 4.81 10.02 -8.04
CA GLN A 30 5.87 9.18 -8.61
C GLN A 30 7.03 8.95 -7.63
N ARG A 31 7.46 10.00 -6.92
CA ARG A 31 8.52 9.88 -5.89
C ARG A 31 8.08 8.99 -4.73
N THR A 32 6.84 9.16 -4.28
CA THR A 32 6.28 8.36 -3.19
C THR A 32 6.17 6.89 -3.59
N GLU A 33 5.66 6.60 -4.78
CA GLU A 33 5.55 5.23 -5.31
C GLU A 33 6.91 4.56 -5.49
N ALA A 34 7.92 5.30 -5.98
CA ALA A 34 9.28 4.79 -6.10
C ALA A 34 9.88 4.44 -4.73
N PHE A 35 9.65 5.28 -3.72
CA PHE A 35 10.09 5.03 -2.35
C PHE A 35 9.38 3.82 -1.71
N GLU A 36 8.05 3.73 -1.84
CA GLU A 36 7.26 2.59 -1.36
C GLU A 36 7.73 1.28 -2.00
N ARG A 37 7.96 1.28 -3.32
CA ARG A 37 8.48 0.12 -4.06
C ARG A 37 9.88 -0.25 -3.58
N ARG A 38 10.79 0.71 -3.41
CA ARG A 38 12.14 0.46 -2.87
C ARG A 38 12.06 -0.23 -1.51
N PHE A 39 11.24 0.31 -0.60
CA PHE A 39 11.07 -0.25 0.75
C PHE A 39 10.48 -1.66 0.73
N LEU A 40 9.46 -1.89 -0.11
CA LEU A 40 8.84 -3.20 -0.27
C LEU A 40 9.85 -4.24 -0.78
N LEU A 41 10.59 -3.92 -1.84
CA LEU A 41 11.58 -4.82 -2.42
C LEU A 41 12.73 -5.11 -1.44
N ALA A 42 13.19 -4.12 -0.69
CA ALA A 42 14.18 -4.32 0.37
C ALA A 42 13.66 -5.33 1.42
N ARG A 43 12.40 -5.19 1.83
CA ARG A 43 11.74 -6.11 2.79
C ARG A 43 11.55 -7.52 2.21
N LEU A 44 11.49 -7.67 0.89
CA LEU A 44 11.44 -8.96 0.21
C LEU A 44 12.83 -9.58 -0.01
N GLY A 45 13.90 -8.92 0.42
CA GLY A 45 15.27 -9.44 0.39
C GLY A 45 16.01 -9.19 -0.91
N PHE A 46 15.59 -8.21 -1.73
CA PHE A 46 16.35 -7.83 -2.93
C PHE A 46 17.62 -7.04 -2.55
N PRO A 47 18.74 -7.26 -3.25
CA PRO A 47 19.99 -6.55 -3.01
C PRO A 47 19.89 -5.08 -3.42
N PRO A 48 20.70 -4.17 -2.84
CA PRO A 48 20.62 -2.73 -3.12
C PRO A 48 20.67 -2.36 -4.61
N CYS A 49 21.50 -3.04 -5.40
CA CYS A 49 21.60 -2.80 -6.85
C CYS A 49 20.26 -3.04 -7.60
N ASP A 50 19.52 -4.08 -7.23
CA ASP A 50 18.21 -4.39 -7.79
C ASP A 50 17.15 -3.36 -7.32
N LEU A 51 17.30 -2.83 -6.10
CA LEU A 51 16.43 -1.78 -5.57
C LEU A 51 16.60 -0.46 -6.32
N ASP A 52 17.85 -0.06 -6.57
CA ASP A 52 18.18 1.19 -7.27
C ASP A 52 17.72 1.10 -8.73
N ALA A 53 17.93 -0.03 -9.38
CA ALA A 53 17.41 -0.28 -10.73
C ALA A 53 15.88 -0.16 -10.80
N ALA A 54 15.15 -0.74 -9.84
CA ALA A 54 13.69 -0.67 -9.76
C ALA A 54 13.13 0.69 -9.35
N ALA A 55 13.90 1.49 -8.61
CA ALA A 55 13.51 2.84 -8.21
C ALA A 55 13.76 3.87 -9.33
N ALA A 56 14.77 3.65 -10.17
CA ALA A 56 15.15 4.55 -11.26
C ALA A 56 14.18 4.52 -12.44
N VAL A 57 13.42 3.45 -12.62
CA VAL A 57 12.53 3.29 -13.79
C VAL A 57 11.06 3.61 -13.46
N PRO A 58 10.43 4.57 -14.17
CA PRO A 58 8.99 4.83 -14.02
C PRO A 58 8.14 3.65 -14.51
N ALA A 59 8.58 2.96 -15.57
CA ALA A 59 7.89 1.84 -16.17
C ALA A 59 8.68 0.54 -16.01
N ALA A 60 8.01 -0.53 -15.55
CA ALA A 60 8.63 -1.83 -15.36
C ALA A 60 9.17 -2.47 -16.66
N ALA A 61 8.69 -2.02 -17.83
CA ALA A 61 9.18 -2.49 -19.13
C ALA A 61 10.66 -2.14 -19.36
N ALA A 62 11.19 -1.13 -18.68
CA ALA A 62 12.60 -0.74 -18.76
C ALA A 62 13.51 -1.57 -17.83
N LEU A 63 12.96 -2.47 -17.02
CA LEU A 63 13.78 -3.37 -16.19
C LEU A 63 14.43 -4.47 -17.02
N PRO A 64 15.63 -4.93 -16.62
CA PRO A 64 16.19 -6.18 -17.14
C PRO A 64 15.16 -7.32 -17.01
N PRO A 65 14.91 -8.12 -18.07
CA PRO A 65 13.87 -9.16 -18.06
C PRO A 65 13.98 -10.14 -16.89
N GLU A 66 15.19 -10.56 -16.54
CA GLU A 66 15.45 -11.45 -15.41
C GLU A 66 15.15 -10.80 -14.06
N LEU A 67 15.48 -9.51 -13.88
CA LEU A 67 15.11 -8.78 -12.67
C LEU A 67 13.59 -8.64 -12.57
N ARG A 68 12.93 -8.26 -13.66
CA ARG A 68 11.46 -8.14 -13.72
C ARG A 68 10.79 -9.45 -13.31
N ARG A 69 11.24 -10.58 -13.87
CA ARG A 69 10.72 -11.92 -13.55
C ARG A 69 10.92 -12.29 -12.08
N ARG A 70 12.12 -12.06 -11.52
CA ARG A 70 12.41 -12.33 -10.10
C ARG A 70 11.51 -11.49 -9.17
N ILE A 71 11.33 -10.21 -9.48
CA ILE A 71 10.43 -9.32 -8.73
C ILE A 71 8.98 -9.83 -8.80
N GLU A 72 8.51 -10.16 -10.00
CA GLU A 72 7.15 -10.68 -10.21
C GLU A 72 6.89 -11.94 -9.39
N GLN A 73 7.79 -12.93 -9.46
CA GLN A 73 7.69 -14.17 -8.71
C GLN A 73 7.59 -13.90 -7.19
N ARG A 74 8.47 -13.05 -6.66
CA ARG A 74 8.47 -12.71 -5.23
C ARG A 74 7.21 -11.97 -4.79
N LEU A 75 6.73 -11.02 -5.59
CA LEU A 75 5.50 -10.30 -5.28
C LEU A 75 4.27 -11.21 -5.31
N THR A 76 4.18 -12.13 -6.29
CA THR A 76 3.08 -13.11 -6.37
C THR A 76 3.08 -14.04 -5.16
N THR A 77 4.23 -14.59 -4.77
CA THR A 77 4.33 -15.42 -3.55
C THR A 77 3.92 -14.66 -2.29
N GLU A 78 4.31 -13.39 -2.16
CA GLU A 78 3.91 -12.57 -1.01
C GLU A 78 2.41 -12.22 -1.04
N ALA A 79 1.82 -11.96 -2.21
CA ALA A 79 0.38 -11.73 -2.36
C ALA A 79 -0.43 -12.95 -1.89
N GLU A 80 -0.06 -14.15 -2.34
CA GLU A 80 -0.70 -15.40 -1.91
C GLU A 80 -0.57 -15.64 -0.41
N ARG A 81 0.61 -15.33 0.16
CA ARG A 81 0.85 -15.40 1.61
C ARG A 81 -0.07 -14.44 2.36
N LEU A 82 -0.16 -13.18 1.93
CA LEU A 82 -1.02 -12.17 2.57
C LEU A 82 -2.49 -12.53 2.46
N LEU A 83 -2.93 -13.08 1.33
CA LEU A 83 -4.30 -13.57 1.16
C LEU A 83 -4.62 -14.72 2.12
N ARG A 84 -3.69 -15.68 2.31
CA ARG A 84 -3.85 -16.75 3.31
C ARG A 84 -3.95 -16.18 4.73
N LEU A 85 -3.11 -15.21 5.08
CA LEU A 85 -3.15 -14.55 6.39
C LEU A 85 -4.47 -13.78 6.62
N ALA A 86 -4.97 -13.09 5.59
CA ALA A 86 -6.24 -12.38 5.63
C ALA A 86 -7.41 -13.35 5.89
N ARG A 87 -7.48 -14.45 5.11
CA ARG A 87 -8.52 -15.49 5.28
C ARG A 87 -8.49 -16.14 6.67
N ALA A 88 -7.29 -16.33 7.22
CA ALA A 88 -7.11 -16.86 8.56
C ALA A 88 -7.41 -15.83 9.69
N GLY A 89 -7.69 -14.56 9.36
CA GLY A 89 -7.85 -13.49 10.35
C GLY A 89 -6.59 -13.27 11.21
N SER A 90 -5.41 -13.55 10.66
CA SER A 90 -4.16 -13.52 11.42
C SER A 90 -3.78 -12.10 11.81
N ALA A 91 -3.31 -11.89 13.04
CA ALA A 91 -2.71 -10.63 13.46
C ALA A 91 -1.45 -10.24 12.67
N ARG A 92 -0.86 -11.19 11.93
CA ARG A 92 0.28 -10.97 11.03
C ARG A 92 -0.14 -10.44 9.66
N TYR A 93 -1.43 -10.38 9.37
CA TYR A 93 -1.94 -9.74 8.17
C TYR A 93 -1.72 -8.23 8.24
N ASP A 94 -1.18 -7.67 7.17
CA ASP A 94 -0.91 -6.24 7.03
C ASP A 94 -1.54 -5.75 5.73
N LEU A 95 -2.64 -4.99 5.85
CA LEU A 95 -3.37 -4.45 4.71
C LEU A 95 -2.52 -3.49 3.88
N ASN A 96 -1.68 -2.67 4.52
CA ASN A 96 -0.83 -1.70 3.81
C ASN A 96 0.18 -2.45 2.94
N ARG A 97 0.77 -3.51 3.50
CA ARG A 97 1.65 -4.39 2.74
C ARG A 97 0.93 -5.07 1.57
N HIS A 98 -0.30 -5.51 1.78
CA HIS A 98 -1.12 -6.14 0.75
C HIS A 98 -1.41 -5.19 -0.41
N ILE A 99 -1.81 -3.95 -0.10
CA ILE A 99 -2.02 -2.89 -1.10
C ILE A 99 -0.72 -2.59 -1.86
N ALA A 100 0.40 -2.41 -1.16
CA ALA A 100 1.70 -2.13 -1.78
C ALA A 100 2.14 -3.25 -2.75
N VAL A 101 1.93 -4.52 -2.37
CA VAL A 101 2.22 -5.67 -3.23
C VAL A 101 1.36 -5.65 -4.49
N HIS A 102 0.05 -5.43 -4.37
CA HIS A 102 -0.84 -5.37 -5.54
C HIS A 102 -0.55 -4.18 -6.45
N ARG A 103 -0.23 -3.01 -5.89
CA ARG A 103 0.21 -1.84 -6.69
C ARG A 103 1.49 -2.16 -7.46
N SER A 104 2.45 -2.81 -6.82
CA SER A 104 3.71 -3.21 -7.45
C SER A 104 3.50 -4.24 -8.56
N LEU A 105 2.58 -5.20 -8.38
CA LEU A 105 2.17 -6.12 -9.45
C LEU A 105 1.48 -5.40 -10.61
N GLY A 106 0.60 -4.44 -10.32
CA GLY A 106 -0.02 -3.59 -11.34
C GLY A 106 1.01 -2.80 -12.14
N TRP A 107 2.00 -2.23 -11.47
CA TRP A 107 3.12 -1.54 -12.11
C TRP A 107 3.94 -2.47 -13.03
N LEU A 108 4.24 -3.70 -12.60
CA LEU A 108 4.90 -4.71 -13.44
C LEU A 108 4.11 -5.05 -14.71
N GLN A 109 2.78 -4.97 -14.64
CA GLN A 109 1.87 -5.22 -15.74
C GLN A 109 1.63 -3.98 -16.62
N GLY A 110 2.28 -2.85 -16.31
CA GLY A 110 2.06 -1.59 -17.03
C GLY A 110 0.69 -0.96 -16.77
N ARG A 111 -0.02 -1.39 -15.71
CA ARG A 111 -1.29 -0.78 -15.33
C ARG A 111 -1.01 0.61 -14.75
N PRO A 112 -1.78 1.64 -15.13
CA PRO A 112 -1.64 2.95 -14.53
C PRO A 112 -1.91 2.84 -13.02
N PRO A 113 -1.22 3.64 -12.19
CA PRO A 113 -1.47 3.66 -10.76
C PRO A 113 -2.94 3.97 -10.51
N GLN A 114 -3.62 3.11 -9.76
CA GLN A 114 -5.00 3.34 -9.37
C GLN A 114 -5.01 4.52 -8.39
N ARG A 115 -5.32 5.71 -8.92
CA ARG A 115 -5.50 6.92 -8.13
C ARG A 115 -6.70 6.70 -7.21
N HIS A 116 -6.46 6.61 -5.91
CA HIS A 116 -7.52 6.72 -4.91
C HIS A 116 -7.86 8.19 -4.61
N ASP A 117 -7.83 9.04 -5.63
CA ASP A 117 -8.14 10.46 -5.49
C ASP A 117 -9.64 10.65 -5.76
N ARG A 118 -10.46 10.37 -4.76
CA ARG A 118 -11.70 11.11 -4.62
C ARG A 118 -11.40 12.33 -3.73
N PRO A 119 -11.65 13.56 -4.22
CA PRO A 119 -11.62 14.73 -3.34
C PRO A 119 -12.69 14.54 -2.26
N GLY A 120 -12.31 14.60 -0.99
CA GLY A 120 -13.22 14.43 0.16
C GLY A 120 -13.22 13.05 0.82
N ASP A 121 -12.28 12.16 0.47
CA ASP A 121 -12.16 10.87 1.15
C ASP A 121 -11.42 11.09 2.49
N ASP A 122 -12.19 11.21 3.58
CA ASP A 122 -11.72 11.18 4.97
C ASP A 122 -11.06 9.82 5.23
N ARG A 123 -9.82 9.66 4.76
CA ARG A 123 -9.07 8.41 4.90
C ARG A 123 -8.84 8.16 6.38
N GLN A 124 -9.57 7.19 6.92
CA GLN A 124 -9.25 6.63 8.23
C GLN A 124 -7.78 6.15 8.20
N PRO A 125 -6.97 6.48 9.21
CA PRO A 125 -5.59 6.06 9.26
C PRO A 125 -5.53 4.53 9.15
N GLY A 126 -4.60 3.97 8.37
CA GLY A 126 -4.53 2.52 8.10
C GLY A 126 -4.46 1.63 9.36
N ARG A 127 -4.06 2.19 10.52
CA ARG A 127 -4.20 1.54 11.83
C ARG A 127 -5.65 1.28 12.24
N ALA A 128 -6.56 2.21 12.01
CA ALA A 128 -7.99 2.05 12.29
C ALA A 128 -8.64 1.01 11.36
N VAL A 129 -8.30 1.06 10.07
CA VAL A 129 -8.72 0.05 9.09
C VAL A 129 -8.16 -1.33 9.43
N ASN A 130 -6.94 -1.43 9.96
CA ASN A 130 -6.39 -2.70 10.45
C ASN A 130 -7.06 -3.19 11.74
N ALA A 131 -7.54 -2.29 12.59
CA ALA A 131 -8.20 -2.65 13.84
C ALA A 131 -9.52 -3.40 13.62
N GLN A 132 -10.27 -3.10 12.55
CA GLN A 132 -11.54 -3.77 12.25
C GLN A 132 -11.37 -5.27 11.88
N PHE A 133 -10.21 -5.65 11.34
CA PHE A 133 -9.89 -7.05 11.04
C PHE A 133 -9.31 -7.80 12.24
N ARG A 134 -8.93 -7.09 13.31
CA ARG A 134 -8.59 -7.70 14.59
C ARG A 134 -9.90 -8.04 15.29
N ARG A 135 -10.41 -9.25 15.07
CA ARG A 135 -11.54 -9.77 15.86
C ARG A 135 -11.22 -9.55 17.35
N PRO A 136 -12.10 -8.93 18.15
CA PRO A 136 -11.91 -8.90 19.59
C PRO A 136 -11.76 -10.35 20.04
N GLY A 137 -10.60 -10.67 20.62
CA GLY A 137 -10.31 -12.02 21.07
C GLY A 137 -11.45 -12.48 21.96
N ARG A 138 -12.06 -13.64 21.65
CA ARG A 138 -13.01 -14.28 22.57
C ARG A 138 -12.38 -14.25 23.96
N PRO A 139 -13.08 -13.75 24.99
CA PRO A 139 -12.55 -13.80 26.35
C PRO A 139 -12.18 -15.25 26.62
N ARG A 140 -10.88 -15.50 26.89
CA ARG A 140 -10.42 -16.80 27.35
C ARG A 140 -11.22 -17.09 28.62
N ARG A 141 -12.18 -18.02 28.53
CA ARG A 141 -12.83 -18.59 29.71
C ARG A 141 -11.70 -19.08 30.61
N ARG A 142 -11.44 -18.35 31.69
CA ARG A 142 -10.67 -18.86 32.82
C ARG A 142 -11.42 -20.09 33.28
N THR A 143 -10.90 -21.27 32.96
CA THR A 143 -11.32 -22.49 33.63
C THR A 143 -11.01 -22.29 35.11
N PRO A 144 -12.01 -22.33 36.01
CA PRO A 144 -11.73 -22.36 37.43
C PRO A 144 -10.90 -23.61 37.68
N ARG A 145 -9.70 -23.39 38.22
CA ARG A 145 -8.82 -24.45 38.72
C ARG A 145 -9.53 -25.01 39.95
N SER A 146 -10.25 -26.12 39.77
CA SER A 146 -10.70 -26.94 40.89
C SER A 146 -9.47 -27.32 41.70
N GLY A 147 -9.30 -26.69 42.86
CA GLY A 147 -8.31 -27.12 43.84
C GLY A 147 -8.70 -28.52 44.33
N PRO A 148 -7.73 -29.44 44.51
CA PRO A 148 -8.01 -30.72 45.13
C PRO A 148 -8.43 -30.48 46.58
N GLY A 149 -9.50 -31.17 47.00
CA GLY A 149 -9.97 -31.16 48.37
C GLY A 149 -8.88 -31.65 49.31
N GLU A 150 -8.52 -30.80 50.27
CA GLU A 150 -7.81 -31.26 51.46
C GLU A 150 -8.79 -32.05 52.31
N HIS A 151 -8.51 -33.34 52.38
CA HIS A 151 -9.15 -34.28 53.27
C HIS A 151 -8.99 -33.81 54.71
N ALA A 152 -10.11 -33.77 55.41
CA ALA A 152 -10.19 -33.74 56.85
C ALA A 152 -9.34 -34.88 57.44
N ALA A 153 -8.46 -34.53 58.36
CA ALA A 153 -7.87 -35.45 59.31
C ALA A 153 -7.82 -34.77 60.69
N SER A 154 -8.44 -35.47 61.63
CA SER A 154 -8.41 -35.30 63.10
C SER A 154 -9.38 -34.31 63.72
#